data_AF-A0A3D5L2L0-F1
#
_entry.id   AF-A0A3D5L2L0-F1
#
_cell.length_a   1.000
_cell.length_b   1.000
_cell.length_c   1.000
_cell.angle_alpha   90.00
_cell.angle_beta   90.00
_cell.angle_gamma   90.00
#
_symmetry.space_group_name_H-M   'P 1'
#
loop_
_entity.id
_entity.type
_entity.pdbx_description
1 polymer ?
#
loop_
_entity_poly.entity_id
_entity_poly.type
_entity_poly.pdbx_seq_one_letter_code
_entity_poly.pdbx_strand_id
1 'polypeptide(L)'
;MAEEAKNVLGTVFQKGQGLGNRLFCYVSTRALAKTYGYTFATGGRQFLDADFLHLDLGEEVGDTAPYLSYEEKDERLYLPTAASDLTRGIDIRGTDEAMLDLLRSHGKEKILLSGNLQAEAYFGALRDEICSWLFVDENLVDASYGAEDLCILNVRGSEYADSPELFLEKRYWTDAMALMRRENPSMRFCIITEDVEAAEKLLPGIPVHHGTPAEDYAALHVARNLIVSNSSFAFFPVYTSRNVRKVIAPKYWARHNVSDGYWSTAQNIYSIFTYLDRKGRLFTADECRKELAAYRVPETRKREENDPEVLRVKKRNGRKNLMNKALHKAERMLHRS
;
A
#
# COMPACT_ATOMS: atom_id res chain seq x y z
N MET A 1 -21.80 30.39 29.40
CA MET A 1 -20.71 30.53 28.42
C MET A 1 -21.00 29.51 27.34
N ALA A 2 -21.24 29.93 26.10
CA ALA A 2 -21.40 28.98 25.00
C ALA A 2 -20.05 28.27 24.84
N GLU A 3 -20.05 26.95 24.95
CA GLU A 3 -18.91 26.12 24.59
C GLU A 3 -18.58 26.44 23.13
N GLU A 4 -17.40 27.01 22.86
CA GLU A 4 -16.96 27.23 21.47
C GLU A 4 -17.07 25.89 20.75
N ALA A 5 -17.84 25.86 19.66
CA ALA A 5 -18.05 24.63 18.92
C ALA A 5 -16.71 24.12 18.40
N LYS A 6 -16.25 23.03 19.03
CA LYS A 6 -14.95 22.45 18.73
C LYS A 6 -15.04 21.80 17.35
N ASN A 7 -14.28 22.33 16.40
CA ASN A 7 -14.13 21.69 15.09
C ASN A 7 -13.42 20.35 15.27
N VAL A 8 -14.08 19.23 14.94
CA VAL A 8 -13.57 17.85 15.05
C VAL A 8 -13.44 17.22 13.68
N LEU A 9 -12.29 16.60 13.42
CA LEU A 9 -12.05 15.76 12.25
C LEU A 9 -11.62 14.39 12.73
N GLY A 10 -12.36 13.36 12.34
CA GLY A 10 -12.08 12.00 12.77
C GLY A 10 -12.20 10.94 11.68
N THR A 11 -11.82 9.72 12.05
CA THR A 11 -11.99 8.51 11.24
C THR A 11 -12.50 7.37 12.13
N VAL A 12 -13.26 6.44 11.55
CA VAL A 12 -13.73 5.24 12.26
C VAL A 12 -13.10 4.01 11.63
N PHE A 13 -12.31 3.27 12.40
CA PHE A 13 -11.70 2.03 11.92
C PHE A 13 -12.75 0.94 11.75
N GLN A 14 -12.61 0.14 10.69
CA GLN A 14 -13.59 -0.89 10.33
C GLN A 14 -12.98 -2.28 10.38
N LYS A 15 -13.80 -3.27 10.74
CA LYS A 15 -13.42 -4.68 10.69
C LYS A 15 -13.08 -5.07 9.24
N GLY A 16 -11.97 -5.79 9.05
CA GLY A 16 -11.53 -6.30 7.74
C GLY A 16 -10.59 -5.36 6.99
N GLN A 17 -10.30 -4.16 7.49
CA GLN A 17 -9.21 -3.34 6.98
C GLN A 17 -7.86 -3.90 7.43
N GLY A 18 -6.93 -4.11 6.50
CA GLY A 18 -5.55 -4.48 6.84
C GLY A 18 -4.83 -3.34 7.59
N LEU A 19 -3.83 -3.69 8.42
CA LEU A 19 -3.12 -2.74 9.27
C LEU A 19 -2.61 -1.50 8.52
N GLY A 20 -2.00 -1.67 7.35
CA GLY A 20 -1.51 -0.54 6.55
C GLY A 20 -2.62 0.45 6.17
N ASN A 21 -3.81 -0.03 5.79
CA ASN A 21 -4.95 0.83 5.45
C ASN A 21 -5.48 1.57 6.68
N ARG A 22 -5.53 0.90 7.84
CA ARG A 22 -5.95 1.52 9.11
C ARG A 22 -4.97 2.64 9.52
N LEU A 23 -3.67 2.41 9.36
CA LEU A 23 -2.65 3.42 9.59
C LEU A 23 -2.77 4.60 8.62
N PHE A 24 -3.16 4.38 7.36
CA PHE A 24 -3.43 5.49 6.45
C PHE A 24 -4.62 6.34 6.90
N CYS A 25 -5.73 5.70 7.28
CA CYS A 25 -6.86 6.44 7.84
C CYS A 25 -6.45 7.24 9.08
N TYR A 26 -5.67 6.63 9.99
CA TYR A 26 -5.15 7.30 11.18
C TYR A 26 -4.27 8.50 10.84
N VAL A 27 -3.17 8.28 10.09
CA VAL A 27 -2.16 9.29 9.81
C VAL A 27 -2.73 10.42 8.98
N SER A 28 -3.46 10.11 7.90
CA SER A 28 -4.02 11.13 7.00
C SER A 28 -5.05 11.99 7.73
N THR A 29 -5.94 11.38 8.52
CA THR A 29 -6.93 12.16 9.28
C THR A 29 -6.25 13.02 10.34
N ARG A 30 -5.26 12.49 11.08
CA ARG A 30 -4.51 13.25 12.09
C ARG A 30 -3.72 14.40 11.47
N ALA A 31 -3.09 14.15 10.32
CA ALA A 31 -2.34 15.14 9.57
C ALA A 31 -3.23 16.26 9.04
N LEU A 32 -4.36 15.91 8.42
CA LEU A 32 -5.36 16.87 7.95
C LEU A 32 -5.96 17.67 9.11
N ALA A 33 -6.25 17.03 10.24
CA ALA A 33 -6.78 17.69 11.42
C ALA A 33 -5.81 18.76 11.92
N LYS A 34 -4.53 18.41 12.07
CA LYS A 34 -3.49 19.35 12.45
C LYS A 34 -3.31 20.48 11.42
N THR A 35 -3.29 20.14 10.13
CA THR A 35 -3.08 21.10 9.03
C THR A 35 -4.18 22.16 8.98
N TYR A 36 -5.43 21.75 9.20
CA TYR A 36 -6.60 22.62 9.12
C TYR A 36 -7.16 23.02 10.50
N GLY A 37 -6.40 22.85 11.58
CA GLY A 37 -6.81 23.31 12.92
C GLY A 37 -8.05 22.62 13.52
N TYR A 38 -8.33 21.38 13.12
CA TYR A 38 -9.35 20.54 13.74
C TYR A 38 -8.78 19.76 14.92
N THR A 39 -9.65 19.43 15.85
CA THR A 39 -9.40 18.43 16.88
C THR A 39 -9.47 17.05 16.25
N PHE A 40 -8.42 16.26 16.45
CA PHE A 40 -8.36 14.90 15.95
C PHE A 40 -9.20 13.94 16.80
N ALA A 41 -9.96 13.06 16.16
CA ALA A 41 -10.77 12.04 16.82
C ALA A 41 -10.71 10.68 16.10
N THR A 42 -10.95 9.60 16.84
CA THR A 42 -11.04 8.24 16.28
C THR A 42 -12.21 7.45 16.89
N GLY A 43 -12.83 6.61 16.07
CA GLY A 43 -13.82 5.61 16.49
C GLY A 43 -13.42 4.19 16.07
N GLY A 44 -14.08 3.18 16.62
CA GLY A 44 -13.82 1.77 16.28
C GLY A 44 -12.42 1.30 16.68
N ARG A 45 -11.86 1.84 17.76
CA ARG A 45 -10.46 1.67 18.21
C ARG A 45 -10.05 0.19 18.36
N GLN A 46 -10.98 -0.69 18.72
CA GLN A 46 -10.76 -2.14 18.80
C GLN A 46 -10.35 -2.79 17.48
N PHE A 47 -10.59 -2.11 16.35
CA PHE A 47 -10.20 -2.60 15.04
C PHE A 47 -8.85 -2.06 14.57
N LEU A 48 -8.18 -1.16 15.32
CA LEU A 48 -6.91 -0.57 14.89
C LEU A 48 -5.75 -1.57 14.93
N ASP A 49 -5.66 -2.36 16.00
CA ASP A 49 -4.72 -3.49 16.14
C ASP A 49 -3.27 -3.06 15.80
N ALA A 50 -2.85 -1.98 16.46
CA ALA A 50 -1.56 -1.30 16.30
C ALA A 50 -0.99 -0.87 17.66
N ASP A 51 -1.29 -1.62 18.73
CA ASP A 51 -0.97 -1.24 20.12
C ASP A 51 0.55 -1.06 20.34
N PHE A 52 1.37 -1.74 19.53
CA PHE A 52 2.83 -1.64 19.53
C PHE A 52 3.38 -0.26 19.09
N LEU A 53 2.55 0.62 18.54
CA LEU A 53 2.94 1.98 18.13
C LEU A 53 2.54 3.07 19.14
N HIS A 54 1.86 2.72 20.24
CA HIS A 54 1.45 3.66 21.31
C HIS A 54 0.78 4.94 20.78
N LEU A 55 -0.15 4.78 19.83
CA LEU A 55 -0.74 5.89 19.07
C LEU A 55 -1.59 6.81 19.95
N ASP A 56 -1.46 8.12 19.74
CA ASP A 56 -2.42 9.12 20.23
C ASP A 56 -3.70 9.02 19.39
N LEU A 57 -4.76 8.50 19.99
CA LEU A 57 -6.05 8.24 19.34
C LEU A 57 -7.01 9.45 19.35
N GLY A 58 -6.58 10.59 19.86
CA GLY A 58 -7.39 11.81 19.95
C GLY A 58 -8.68 11.61 20.77
N GLU A 59 -9.71 12.40 20.45
CA GLU A 59 -11.04 12.23 21.05
C GLU A 59 -11.72 10.95 20.59
N GLU A 60 -12.58 10.39 21.44
CA GLU A 60 -13.32 9.18 21.11
C GLU A 60 -14.62 9.50 20.38
N VAL A 61 -14.79 8.88 19.21
CA VAL A 61 -16.04 8.92 18.46
C VAL A 61 -16.91 7.75 18.91
N GLY A 62 -17.79 8.00 19.87
CA GLY A 62 -18.80 7.04 20.35
C GLY A 62 -20.04 7.00 19.45
N ASP A 63 -20.72 8.14 19.31
CA ASP A 63 -21.87 8.30 18.42
C ASP A 63 -21.44 9.06 17.14
N THR A 64 -21.77 8.50 15.98
CA THR A 64 -21.45 9.07 14.67
C THR A 64 -22.56 9.94 14.11
N ALA A 65 -23.80 9.88 14.67
CA ALA A 65 -24.94 10.68 14.23
C ALA A 65 -24.68 12.20 14.16
N PRO A 66 -23.90 12.84 15.05
CA PRO A 66 -23.65 14.29 14.98
C PRO A 66 -22.58 14.69 13.95
N TYR A 67 -21.93 13.74 13.28
CA TYR A 67 -20.86 14.02 12.34
C TYR A 67 -21.36 14.07 10.89
N LEU A 68 -20.81 14.96 10.09
CA LEU A 68 -20.87 14.83 8.65
C LEU A 68 -19.95 13.68 8.20
N SER A 69 -20.52 12.62 7.67
CA SER A 69 -19.75 11.57 7.00
C SER A 69 -19.30 12.04 5.62
N TYR A 70 -17.99 12.08 5.40
CA TYR A 70 -17.39 12.34 4.09
C TYR A 70 -16.64 11.10 3.62
N GLU A 71 -17.11 10.53 2.51
CA GLU A 71 -16.43 9.42 1.83
C GLU A 71 -15.51 9.98 0.76
N GLU A 72 -14.22 9.63 0.85
CA GLU A 72 -13.22 9.98 -0.16
C GLU A 72 -13.69 9.52 -1.54
N LYS A 73 -13.49 10.40 -2.54
CA LYS A 73 -13.91 10.14 -3.93
C LYS A 73 -13.56 8.73 -4.39
N ASP A 74 -14.50 8.12 -5.09
CA ASP A 74 -14.27 6.85 -5.77
C ASP A 74 -14.15 7.07 -7.28
N GLU A 75 -13.03 6.64 -7.86
CA GLU A 75 -12.73 6.77 -9.28
C GLU A 75 -12.30 5.42 -9.83
N ARG A 76 -13.07 4.90 -10.80
CA ARG A 76 -12.94 3.52 -11.28
C ARG A 76 -12.70 3.47 -12.79
N LEU A 77 -11.74 2.65 -13.18
CA LEU A 77 -11.44 2.30 -14.57
C LEU A 77 -11.81 0.85 -14.84
N TYR A 78 -12.54 0.57 -15.92
CA TYR A 78 -13.06 -0.78 -16.22
C TYR A 78 -12.37 -1.38 -17.45
N LEU A 79 -11.36 -2.21 -17.23
CA LEU A 79 -10.57 -2.83 -18.30
C LEU A 79 -10.61 -4.35 -18.25
N PRO A 80 -10.48 -5.03 -19.41
CA PRO A 80 -10.47 -6.49 -19.49
C PRO A 80 -9.11 -7.10 -19.07
N THR A 81 -8.49 -6.56 -18.01
CA THR A 81 -7.25 -7.06 -17.40
C THR A 81 -7.53 -8.20 -16.41
N ALA A 82 -8.61 -8.07 -15.63
CA ALA A 82 -9.17 -9.13 -14.79
C ALA A 82 -10.71 -9.08 -14.81
N ALA A 83 -11.37 -10.18 -14.42
CA ALA A 83 -12.83 -10.20 -14.34
C ALA A 83 -13.35 -9.20 -13.31
N SER A 84 -12.64 -9.07 -12.20
CA SER A 84 -12.87 -8.06 -11.15
C SER A 84 -12.70 -6.63 -11.66
N ASP A 85 -11.80 -6.38 -12.60
CA ASP A 85 -11.58 -5.04 -13.17
C ASP A 85 -12.76 -4.60 -14.03
N LEU A 86 -13.50 -5.55 -14.63
CA LEU A 86 -14.72 -5.24 -15.39
C LEU A 86 -15.95 -5.07 -14.49
N THR A 87 -16.03 -5.77 -13.36
CA THR A 87 -17.23 -5.76 -12.50
C THR A 87 -17.13 -4.81 -11.31
N ARG A 88 -15.95 -4.69 -10.70
CA ARG A 88 -15.69 -3.80 -9.54
C ARG A 88 -14.94 -2.53 -9.96
N GLY A 89 -14.13 -2.62 -11.02
CA GLY A 89 -13.29 -1.52 -11.48
C GLY A 89 -11.93 -1.52 -10.81
N ILE A 90 -10.96 -0.94 -11.50
CA ILE A 90 -9.63 -0.62 -11.00
C ILE A 90 -9.75 0.73 -10.31
N ASP A 91 -9.35 0.81 -9.04
CA ASP A 91 -9.20 2.09 -8.37
C ASP A 91 -8.13 2.92 -9.07
N ILE A 92 -8.46 4.12 -9.53
CA ILE A 92 -7.51 5.05 -10.14
C ILE A 92 -7.46 6.39 -9.42
N ARG A 93 -8.11 6.49 -8.25
CA ARG A 93 -8.24 7.77 -7.52
C ARG A 93 -6.88 8.40 -7.25
N GLY A 94 -6.83 9.72 -7.40
CA GLY A 94 -5.75 10.59 -6.90
C GLY A 94 -6.16 11.32 -5.62
N THR A 95 -5.50 12.44 -5.33
CA THR A 95 -5.90 13.36 -4.25
C THR A 95 -7.33 13.83 -4.44
N ASP A 96 -8.13 13.81 -3.38
CA ASP A 96 -9.49 14.34 -3.35
C ASP A 96 -9.48 15.84 -3.01
N GLU A 97 -9.41 16.69 -4.03
CA GLU A 97 -9.41 18.15 -3.86
C GLU A 97 -10.72 18.67 -3.24
N ALA A 98 -11.85 17.99 -3.48
CA ALA A 98 -13.14 18.40 -2.91
C ALA A 98 -13.16 18.19 -1.39
N MET A 99 -12.51 17.11 -0.92
CA MET A 99 -12.28 16.87 0.51
C MET A 99 -11.41 17.97 1.11
N LEU A 100 -10.31 18.34 0.43
CA LEU A 100 -9.41 19.38 0.92
C LEU A 100 -10.09 20.76 0.95
N ASP A 101 -10.91 21.08 -0.05
CA ASP A 101 -11.70 22.31 -0.10
C ASP A 101 -12.75 22.36 1.03
N LEU A 102 -13.41 21.24 1.31
CA LEU A 102 -14.33 21.13 2.44
C LEU A 102 -13.62 21.47 3.76
N LEU A 103 -12.46 20.86 4.02
CA LEU A 103 -11.68 21.09 5.25
C LEU A 103 -11.16 22.54 5.35
N ARG A 104 -10.72 23.13 4.24
CA ARG A 104 -10.29 24.54 4.18
C ARG A 104 -11.42 25.51 4.52
N SER A 105 -12.64 25.21 4.11
CA SER A 105 -13.78 26.13 4.25
C SER A 105 -14.28 26.29 5.68
N HIS A 106 -13.89 25.40 6.60
CA HIS A 106 -14.42 25.31 7.97
C HIS A 106 -15.96 25.31 8.05
N GLY A 107 -16.66 24.87 6.99
CA GLY A 107 -18.12 24.96 6.89
C GLY A 107 -18.89 23.99 7.79
N LYS A 108 -18.20 23.12 8.55
CA LYS A 108 -18.79 22.12 9.46
C LYS A 108 -17.92 21.91 10.70
N GLU A 109 -18.61 21.76 11.82
CA GLU A 109 -18.00 21.58 13.13
C GLU A 109 -17.51 20.15 13.38
N LYS A 110 -18.11 19.11 12.77
CA LYS A 110 -17.72 17.71 13.01
C LYS A 110 -17.76 16.89 11.73
N ILE A 111 -16.64 16.32 11.32
CA ILE A 111 -16.49 15.55 10.07
C ILE A 111 -15.85 14.20 10.37
N LEU A 112 -16.39 13.11 9.81
CA LEU A 112 -15.75 11.80 9.76
C LEU A 112 -15.33 11.48 8.34
N LEU A 113 -14.03 11.26 8.14
CA LEU A 113 -13.48 10.80 6.88
C LEU A 113 -13.53 9.28 6.79
N SER A 114 -13.91 8.77 5.63
CA SER A 114 -13.77 7.36 5.24
C SER A 114 -13.15 7.26 3.85
N GLY A 115 -12.51 6.13 3.55
CA GLY A 115 -11.84 5.90 2.27
C GLY A 115 -10.55 5.14 2.42
N ASN A 116 -9.68 5.24 1.40
CA ASN A 116 -8.33 4.69 1.46
C ASN A 116 -7.38 5.71 2.11
N LEU A 117 -7.59 7.01 1.82
CA LEU A 117 -6.86 8.13 2.40
C LEU A 117 -5.33 7.98 2.25
N GLN A 118 -4.85 7.48 1.12
CA GLN A 118 -3.43 7.13 0.95
C GLN A 118 -2.61 8.18 0.19
N ALA A 119 -3.22 9.29 -0.25
CA ALA A 119 -2.49 10.29 -1.02
C ALA A 119 -1.44 10.97 -0.14
N GLU A 120 -0.19 11.01 -0.60
CA GLU A 120 0.89 11.72 0.10
C GLU A 120 0.54 13.20 0.34
N ALA A 121 -0.30 13.81 -0.50
CA ALA A 121 -0.80 15.17 -0.31
C ALA A 121 -1.54 15.41 1.02
N TYR A 122 -2.09 14.36 1.65
CA TYR A 122 -2.82 14.48 2.91
C TYR A 122 -1.91 14.59 4.14
N PHE A 123 -0.67 14.08 4.06
CA PHE A 123 0.20 13.91 5.23
C PHE A 123 1.67 14.26 4.98
N GLY A 124 2.10 14.39 3.73
CA GLY A 124 3.49 14.51 3.31
C GLY A 124 4.22 15.69 3.96
N ALA A 125 3.52 16.82 4.13
CA ALA A 125 4.06 18.02 4.76
C ALA A 125 4.44 17.83 6.23
N LEU A 126 3.90 16.81 6.91
CA LEU A 126 4.10 16.54 8.33
C LEU A 126 4.99 15.32 8.57
N ARG A 127 5.84 14.93 7.60
CA ARG A 127 6.68 13.72 7.69
C ARG A 127 7.45 13.62 9.00
N ASP A 128 8.11 14.71 9.41
CA ASP A 128 8.94 14.70 10.61
C ASP A 128 8.12 14.47 11.88
N GLU A 129 6.89 14.99 11.96
CA GLU A 129 5.98 14.72 13.08
C GLU A 129 5.42 13.30 13.01
N ILE A 130 5.10 12.80 11.81
CA ILE A 130 4.63 11.42 11.63
C ILE A 130 5.69 10.41 12.09
N CYS A 131 6.98 10.70 11.91
CA CYS A 131 8.06 9.90 12.49
C CYS A 131 7.96 9.81 14.02
N SER A 132 7.54 10.88 14.71
CA SER A 132 7.33 10.85 16.16
C SER A 132 6.01 10.16 16.55
N TRP A 133 5.01 10.15 15.66
CA TRP A 133 3.71 9.53 15.92
C TRP A 133 3.74 8.02 15.81
N LEU A 134 4.53 7.49 14.86
CA LEU A 134 4.67 6.06 14.60
C LEU A 134 6.03 5.56 15.12
N PHE A 135 6.30 5.86 16.39
CA PHE A 135 7.54 5.42 17.04
C PHE A 135 7.54 3.89 17.19
N VAL A 136 8.67 3.27 16.85
CA VAL A 136 8.90 1.83 17.01
C VAL A 136 9.78 1.62 18.23
N ASP A 137 9.31 0.83 19.20
CA ASP A 137 10.11 0.47 20.38
C ASP A 137 11.39 -0.26 19.95
N GLU A 138 12.54 0.20 20.45
CA GLU A 138 13.86 -0.40 20.20
C GLU A 138 13.93 -1.87 20.62
N ASN A 139 13.11 -2.31 21.58
CA ASN A 139 13.04 -3.70 22.00
C ASN A 139 12.41 -4.63 20.94
N LEU A 140 11.66 -4.09 19.98
CA LEU A 140 11.11 -4.83 18.84
C LEU A 140 12.12 -4.95 17.70
N VAL A 141 13.23 -4.21 17.77
CA VAL A 141 14.20 -4.08 16.69
C VAL A 141 15.26 -5.16 16.79
N ASP A 142 15.30 -6.04 15.80
CA ASP A 142 16.51 -6.81 15.50
C ASP A 142 17.41 -5.99 14.57
N ALA A 143 18.50 -5.47 15.13
CA ALA A 143 19.47 -4.63 14.41
C ALA A 143 20.13 -5.34 13.22
N SER A 144 20.09 -6.68 13.15
CA SER A 144 20.63 -7.43 12.01
C SER A 144 19.89 -7.13 10.70
N TYR A 145 18.61 -6.73 10.77
CA TYR A 145 17.84 -6.26 9.61
C TYR A 145 18.32 -4.90 9.09
N GLY A 146 19.06 -4.14 9.89
CA GLY A 146 19.65 -2.85 9.52
C GLY A 146 21.04 -2.94 8.87
N ALA A 147 21.53 -4.14 8.53
CA ALA A 147 22.83 -4.33 7.90
C ALA A 147 22.93 -3.64 6.53
N GLU A 148 24.11 -3.08 6.20
CA GLU A 148 24.33 -2.35 4.94
C GLU A 148 24.31 -3.25 3.70
N ASP A 149 24.67 -4.51 3.88
CA ASP A 149 24.72 -5.53 2.83
C ASP A 149 23.43 -6.36 2.76
N LEU A 150 22.36 -5.96 3.46
CA LEU A 150 21.08 -6.66 3.43
C LEU A 150 20.02 -5.83 2.71
N CYS A 151 19.26 -6.50 1.86
CA CYS A 151 18.04 -5.98 1.26
C CYS A 151 16.84 -6.85 1.67
N ILE A 152 15.82 -6.23 2.25
CA ILE A 152 14.58 -6.91 2.63
C ILE A 152 13.59 -6.89 1.46
N LEU A 153 13.00 -8.04 1.17
CA LEU A 153 11.91 -8.22 0.21
C LEU A 153 10.59 -8.30 1.00
N ASN A 154 9.74 -7.27 0.95
CA ASN A 154 8.41 -7.34 1.56
C ASN A 154 7.42 -7.99 0.57
N VAL A 155 7.34 -9.32 0.60
CA VAL A 155 6.45 -10.08 -0.30
C VAL A 155 5.05 -10.13 0.31
N ARG A 156 4.04 -9.77 -0.48
CA ARG A 156 2.62 -9.90 -0.13
C ARG A 156 2.05 -11.13 -0.84
N GLY A 157 1.56 -12.09 -0.07
CA GLY A 157 0.89 -13.30 -0.58
C GLY A 157 -0.60 -13.27 -0.27
N SER A 158 -1.11 -14.35 0.32
CA SER A 158 -2.52 -14.48 0.72
C SER A 158 -3.46 -14.29 -0.46
N GLU A 159 -4.46 -13.41 -0.35
CA GLU A 159 -5.42 -13.11 -1.40
C GLU A 159 -4.79 -12.58 -2.71
N TYR A 160 -3.55 -12.10 -2.66
CA TYR A 160 -2.85 -11.64 -3.87
C TYR A 160 -2.47 -12.84 -4.73
N ALA A 161 -2.01 -13.95 -4.14
CA ALA A 161 -1.43 -15.09 -4.85
C ALA A 161 -2.40 -15.76 -5.86
N ASP A 162 -3.71 -15.59 -5.68
CA ASP A 162 -4.73 -16.10 -6.61
C ASP A 162 -5.10 -15.13 -7.75
N SER A 163 -4.55 -13.91 -7.73
CA SER A 163 -4.84 -12.80 -8.68
C SER A 163 -3.59 -12.41 -9.48
N PRO A 164 -3.38 -12.94 -10.71
CA PRO A 164 -2.19 -12.64 -11.53
C PRO A 164 -2.02 -11.18 -11.93
N GLU A 165 -3.10 -10.42 -11.98
CA GLU A 165 -3.06 -8.99 -12.24
C GLU A 165 -2.46 -8.20 -11.08
N LEU A 166 -2.48 -8.78 -9.86
CA LEU A 166 -2.12 -8.16 -8.59
C LEU A 166 -0.84 -8.76 -7.98
N PHE A 167 -0.64 -10.08 -8.07
CA PHE A 167 0.52 -10.77 -7.51
C PHE A 167 1.79 -10.51 -8.32
N LEU A 168 2.75 -9.81 -7.73
CA LEU A 168 4.00 -9.45 -8.42
C LEU A 168 4.76 -10.71 -8.87
N GLU A 169 5.00 -10.81 -10.18
CA GLU A 169 5.64 -11.97 -10.79
C GLU A 169 7.12 -12.05 -10.37
N LYS A 170 7.71 -13.26 -10.36
CA LYS A 170 9.12 -13.52 -10.00
C LYS A 170 10.09 -12.54 -10.64
N ARG A 171 9.83 -12.15 -11.90
CA ARG A 171 10.65 -11.22 -12.66
C ARG A 171 10.80 -9.85 -11.99
N TYR A 172 9.73 -9.29 -11.39
CA TYR A 172 9.80 -8.01 -10.68
C TYR A 172 10.87 -8.07 -9.58
N TRP A 173 10.82 -9.12 -8.77
CA TRP A 173 11.75 -9.33 -7.67
C TRP A 173 13.17 -9.58 -8.16
N THR A 174 13.37 -10.45 -9.15
CA THR A 174 14.72 -10.76 -9.65
C THR A 174 15.37 -9.58 -10.36
N ASP A 175 14.60 -8.77 -11.10
CA ASP A 175 15.10 -7.56 -11.76
C ASP A 175 15.48 -6.50 -10.71
N ALA A 176 14.66 -6.33 -9.66
CA ALA A 176 14.97 -5.44 -8.53
C ALA A 176 16.22 -5.90 -7.75
N MET A 177 16.34 -7.19 -7.46
CA MET A 177 17.52 -7.77 -6.79
C MET A 177 18.80 -7.56 -7.62
N ALA A 178 18.71 -7.71 -8.94
CA ALA A 178 19.83 -7.45 -9.83
C ALA A 178 20.27 -5.98 -9.79
N LEU A 179 19.33 -5.04 -9.68
CA LEU A 179 19.64 -3.62 -9.51
C LEU A 179 20.31 -3.33 -8.17
N MET A 180 19.85 -3.94 -7.06
CA MET A 180 20.51 -3.81 -5.76
C MET A 180 21.93 -4.39 -5.78
N ARG A 181 22.15 -5.55 -6.43
CA ARG A 181 23.49 -6.16 -6.58
C ARG A 181 24.44 -5.36 -7.46
N ARG A 182 23.94 -4.58 -8.41
CA ARG A 182 24.80 -3.68 -9.22
C ARG A 182 25.39 -2.56 -8.37
N GLU A 183 24.66 -2.09 -7.37
CA GLU A 183 25.14 -1.06 -6.45
C GLU A 183 26.01 -1.65 -5.34
N ASN A 184 25.63 -2.83 -4.82
CA ASN A 184 26.43 -3.56 -3.86
C ASN A 184 26.54 -5.04 -4.26
N PRO A 185 27.68 -5.48 -4.84
CA PRO A 185 27.89 -6.86 -5.25
C PRO A 185 27.76 -7.90 -4.14
N SER A 186 27.95 -7.53 -2.86
CA SER A 186 27.80 -8.42 -1.71
C SER A 186 26.38 -8.45 -1.14
N MET A 187 25.41 -7.80 -1.79
CA MET A 187 24.03 -7.69 -1.29
C MET A 187 23.40 -9.08 -1.08
N ARG A 188 23.04 -9.33 0.18
CA ARG A 188 22.22 -10.45 0.66
C ARG A 188 20.75 -10.06 0.65
N PHE A 189 19.90 -11.06 0.62
CA PHE A 189 18.45 -10.87 0.58
C PHE A 189 17.77 -11.78 1.60
N CYS A 190 16.71 -11.27 2.22
CA CYS A 190 15.74 -12.07 2.96
C CYS A 190 14.33 -11.57 2.64
N ILE A 191 13.34 -12.42 2.88
CA ILE A 191 11.92 -12.12 2.67
C ILE A 191 11.25 -11.94 4.03
N ILE A 192 10.45 -10.90 4.16
CA ILE A 192 9.51 -10.70 5.26
C ILE A 192 8.11 -10.75 4.67
N THR A 193 7.28 -11.68 5.14
CA THR A 193 5.96 -11.95 4.55
C THR A 193 5.03 -12.63 5.53
N GLU A 194 3.71 -12.42 5.36
CA GLU A 194 2.69 -13.23 6.02
C GLU A 194 2.46 -14.61 5.36
N ASP A 195 2.99 -14.82 4.15
CA ASP A 195 2.74 -16.03 3.35
C ASP A 195 4.06 -16.69 2.93
N VAL A 196 4.63 -17.45 3.87
CA VAL A 196 5.89 -18.17 3.70
C VAL A 196 5.83 -19.11 2.51
N GLU A 197 4.72 -19.84 2.35
CA GLU A 197 4.59 -20.85 1.30
C GLU A 197 4.57 -20.21 -0.10
N ALA A 198 3.86 -19.09 -0.28
CA ALA A 198 3.88 -18.37 -1.55
C ALA A 198 5.25 -17.75 -1.84
N ALA A 199 5.92 -17.18 -0.83
CA ALA A 199 7.24 -16.58 -0.98
C ALA A 199 8.31 -17.61 -1.36
N GLU A 200 8.37 -18.76 -0.69
CA GLU A 200 9.31 -19.84 -1.00
C GLU A 200 9.12 -20.40 -2.42
N LYS A 201 7.87 -20.48 -2.88
CA LYS A 201 7.55 -20.86 -4.26
C LYS A 201 8.01 -19.81 -5.26
N LEU A 202 7.80 -18.53 -4.94
CA LEU A 202 8.11 -17.41 -5.83
C LEU A 202 9.63 -17.20 -5.97
N LEU A 203 10.36 -17.28 -4.86
CA LEU A 203 11.78 -16.98 -4.74
C LEU A 203 12.51 -18.09 -3.95
N PRO A 204 12.67 -19.29 -4.53
CA PRO A 204 13.30 -20.41 -3.84
C PRO A 204 14.76 -20.10 -3.51
N GLY A 205 15.19 -20.49 -2.30
CA GLY A 205 16.56 -20.33 -1.82
C GLY A 205 16.87 -18.98 -1.14
N ILE A 206 15.90 -18.06 -1.07
CA ILE A 206 16.01 -16.85 -0.26
C ILE A 206 15.44 -17.12 1.14
N PRO A 207 16.15 -16.79 2.24
CA PRO A 207 15.61 -16.95 3.60
C PRO A 207 14.28 -16.20 3.76
N VAL A 208 13.29 -16.88 4.34
CA VAL A 208 11.95 -16.33 4.57
C VAL A 208 11.67 -16.25 6.07
N HIS A 209 11.23 -15.08 6.51
CA HIS A 209 10.88 -14.79 7.89
C HIS A 209 9.42 -14.33 7.95
N HIS A 210 8.74 -14.76 9.01
CA HIS A 210 7.39 -14.34 9.35
C HIS A 210 7.33 -14.12 10.86
N GLY A 211 7.24 -12.86 11.28
CA GLY A 211 7.00 -12.48 12.66
C GLY A 211 5.54 -12.08 12.91
N THR A 212 5.30 -11.56 14.10
CA THR A 212 4.11 -10.78 14.40
C THR A 212 4.08 -9.50 13.55
N PRO A 213 2.91 -8.86 13.36
CA PRO A 213 2.83 -7.57 12.67
C PRO A 213 3.79 -6.51 13.24
N ALA A 214 4.04 -6.52 14.55
CA ALA A 214 4.97 -5.61 15.21
C ALA A 214 6.43 -5.89 14.83
N GLU A 215 6.85 -7.16 14.85
CA GLU A 215 8.21 -7.58 14.47
C GLU A 215 8.47 -7.32 12.98
N ASP A 216 7.53 -7.66 12.10
CA ASP A 216 7.64 -7.41 10.67
C ASP A 216 7.69 -5.90 10.38
N TYR A 217 6.87 -5.09 11.07
CA TYR A 217 6.92 -3.63 10.95
C TYR A 217 8.29 -3.08 11.39
N ALA A 218 8.80 -3.52 12.54
CA ALA A 218 10.09 -3.08 13.09
C ALA A 218 11.25 -3.45 12.16
N ALA A 219 11.26 -4.66 11.62
CA ALA A 219 12.27 -5.12 10.67
C ALA A 219 12.30 -4.26 9.39
N LEU A 220 11.13 -3.91 8.84
CA LEU A 220 11.03 -2.99 7.70
C LEU A 220 11.47 -1.57 8.07
N HIS A 221 11.22 -1.12 9.30
CA HIS A 221 11.58 0.23 9.76
C HIS A 221 13.10 0.43 9.88
N VAL A 222 13.84 -0.61 10.28
CA VAL A 222 15.31 -0.49 10.44
C VAL A 222 16.11 -0.83 9.18
N ALA A 223 15.46 -1.41 8.18
CA ALA A 223 16.10 -1.77 6.92
C ALA A 223 16.65 -0.56 6.16
N ARG A 224 17.83 -0.74 5.55
CA ARG A 224 18.46 0.29 4.69
C ARG A 224 18.08 0.14 3.22
N ASN A 225 17.92 -1.09 2.76
CA ASN A 225 17.58 -1.40 1.37
C ASN A 225 16.33 -2.27 1.35
N LEU A 226 15.32 -1.87 0.57
CA LEU A 226 14.07 -2.59 0.46
C LEU A 226 13.62 -2.75 -0.99
N ILE A 227 13.00 -3.89 -1.26
CA ILE A 227 12.14 -4.10 -2.41
C ILE A 227 10.76 -4.41 -1.84
N VAL A 228 9.78 -3.56 -2.12
CA VAL A 228 8.44 -3.64 -1.52
C VAL A 228 7.43 -4.20 -2.50
N SER A 229 6.38 -4.80 -1.97
CA SER A 229 5.19 -5.15 -2.74
C SER A 229 4.29 -3.94 -2.97
N ASN A 230 3.19 -4.17 -3.70
CA ASN A 230 2.05 -3.28 -3.86
C ASN A 230 1.10 -3.31 -2.63
N SER A 231 1.65 -3.48 -1.43
CA SER A 231 0.92 -3.54 -0.16
C SER A 231 1.07 -2.23 0.62
N SER A 232 -0.02 -1.76 1.24
CA SER A 232 0.03 -0.60 2.13
C SER A 232 0.80 -0.88 3.43
N PHE A 233 0.97 -2.14 3.83
CA PHE A 233 1.64 -2.53 5.08
C PHE A 233 3.07 -1.99 5.18
N ALA A 234 3.85 -2.12 4.10
CA ALA A 234 5.25 -1.67 4.09
C ALA A 234 5.42 -0.16 4.02
N PHE A 235 4.35 0.61 3.76
CA PHE A 235 4.50 2.05 3.52
C PHE A 235 5.01 2.78 4.76
N PHE A 236 4.27 2.77 5.86
CA PHE A 236 4.63 3.55 7.05
C PHE A 236 5.95 3.16 7.71
N PRO A 237 6.33 1.88 7.91
CA PRO A 237 7.61 1.57 8.54
C PRO A 237 8.77 2.13 7.70
N VAL A 238 8.65 2.08 6.37
CA VAL A 238 9.65 2.63 5.45
C VAL A 238 9.59 4.16 5.39
N TYR A 239 8.39 4.74 5.39
CA TYR A 239 8.18 6.18 5.31
C TYR A 239 8.72 6.94 6.52
N THR A 240 8.55 6.37 7.71
CA THR A 240 9.03 6.97 8.96
C THR A 240 10.47 6.61 9.31
N SER A 241 11.10 5.69 8.56
CA SER A 241 12.48 5.30 8.79
C SER A 241 13.47 6.44 8.52
N ARG A 242 14.49 6.53 9.37
CA ARG A 242 15.69 7.36 9.17
C ARG A 242 16.88 6.55 8.61
N ASN A 243 16.74 5.23 8.51
CA ASN A 243 17.79 4.30 8.05
C ASN A 243 17.71 3.99 6.56
N VAL A 244 16.50 4.11 5.97
CA VAL A 244 16.24 3.80 4.57
C VAL A 244 17.15 4.62 3.65
N ARG A 245 17.87 3.91 2.77
CA ARG A 245 18.70 4.46 1.70
C ARG A 245 18.06 4.26 0.34
N LYS A 246 17.47 3.07 0.11
CA LYS A 246 16.88 2.75 -1.19
C LYS A 246 15.66 1.86 -1.05
N VAL A 247 14.60 2.23 -1.79
CA VAL A 247 13.36 1.46 -1.89
C VAL A 247 13.00 1.30 -3.35
N ILE A 248 12.82 0.05 -3.78
CA ILE A 248 12.26 -0.28 -5.09
C ILE A 248 10.82 -0.76 -4.89
N ALA A 249 9.87 -0.05 -5.50
CA ALA A 249 8.44 -0.35 -5.51
C ALA A 249 7.98 -0.72 -6.93
N PRO A 250 6.85 -1.43 -7.10
CA PRO A 250 6.35 -1.76 -8.42
C PRO A 250 5.71 -0.54 -9.09
N LYS A 251 6.16 -0.18 -10.29
CA LYS A 251 5.49 0.84 -11.12
C LYS A 251 4.06 0.38 -11.45
N TYR A 252 3.09 1.31 -11.44
CA TYR A 252 1.65 1.07 -11.56
C TYR A 252 1.01 0.36 -10.36
N TRP A 253 1.75 0.21 -9.26
CA TRP A 253 1.30 -0.35 -8.00
C TRP A 253 0.58 -1.69 -8.19
N ALA A 254 -0.70 -1.77 -7.80
CA ALA A 254 -1.51 -2.97 -7.83
C ALA A 254 -1.83 -3.54 -9.23
N ARG A 255 -1.39 -2.87 -10.30
CA ARG A 255 -1.52 -3.36 -11.68
C ARG A 255 -0.20 -3.38 -12.42
N HIS A 256 0.93 -3.53 -11.70
CA HIS A 256 2.26 -3.66 -12.28
C HIS A 256 2.33 -4.65 -13.44
N ASN A 257 1.66 -5.80 -13.33
CA ASN A 257 1.74 -6.87 -14.33
C ASN A 257 0.96 -6.57 -15.62
N VAL A 258 -0.06 -5.72 -15.56
CA VAL A 258 -1.07 -5.61 -16.63
C VAL A 258 -1.34 -4.19 -17.11
N SER A 259 -0.90 -3.16 -16.37
CA SER A 259 -1.12 -1.76 -16.75
C SER A 259 -0.49 -1.44 -18.11
N ASP A 260 -1.21 -0.69 -18.94
CA ASP A 260 -0.73 -0.15 -20.22
C ASP A 260 -0.30 1.33 -20.12
N GLY A 261 -0.26 1.88 -18.89
CA GLY A 261 0.05 3.28 -18.62
C GLY A 261 -0.83 3.88 -17.52
N TYR A 262 -2.01 3.30 -17.26
CA TYR A 262 -2.83 3.73 -16.11
C TYR A 262 -2.15 3.37 -14.78
N TRP A 263 -2.47 4.11 -13.73
CA TRP A 263 -1.97 3.82 -12.40
C TRP A 263 -3.10 3.31 -11.50
N SER A 264 -2.94 2.11 -10.95
CA SER A 264 -3.89 1.60 -9.94
C SER A 264 -3.64 2.37 -8.65
N THR A 265 -4.57 3.24 -8.29
CA THR A 265 -4.53 4.25 -7.23
C THR A 265 -3.34 5.20 -7.38
N ALA A 266 -3.58 6.35 -8.02
CA ALA A 266 -2.58 7.41 -8.20
C ALA A 266 -2.05 7.93 -6.86
N GLN A 267 -2.80 7.72 -5.77
CA GLN A 267 -2.37 8.00 -4.40
C GLN A 267 -1.09 7.28 -3.99
N ASN A 268 -0.80 6.11 -4.57
CA ASN A 268 0.36 5.29 -4.21
C ASN A 268 1.64 5.65 -5.00
N ILE A 269 1.74 6.89 -5.49
CA ILE A 269 2.98 7.48 -6.01
C ILE A 269 3.62 8.33 -4.91
N TYR A 270 4.48 7.70 -4.11
CA TYR A 270 5.17 8.24 -2.96
C TYR A 270 6.56 8.73 -3.31
N SER A 271 6.92 9.91 -2.81
CA SER A 271 8.17 10.60 -3.15
C SER A 271 9.42 9.89 -2.65
N ILE A 272 9.30 9.03 -1.63
CA ILE A 272 10.41 8.27 -1.06
C ILE A 272 10.75 6.98 -1.82
N PHE A 273 9.95 6.58 -2.81
CA PHE A 273 10.15 5.33 -3.55
C PHE A 273 10.74 5.59 -4.93
N THR A 274 11.48 4.59 -5.43
CA THR A 274 11.80 4.44 -6.84
C THR A 274 10.98 3.30 -7.43
N TYR A 275 10.47 3.46 -8.64
CA TYR A 275 9.51 2.57 -9.26
C TYR A 275 10.13 1.74 -10.38
N LEU A 276 10.06 0.42 -10.26
CA LEU A 276 10.55 -0.50 -11.28
C LEU A 276 9.43 -0.85 -12.28
N ASP A 277 9.70 -0.70 -13.58
CA ASP A 277 8.80 -1.16 -14.63
C ASP A 277 9.07 -2.61 -15.07
N ARG A 278 8.17 -3.17 -15.88
CA ARG A 278 8.29 -4.55 -16.41
C ARG A 278 9.48 -4.76 -17.37
N LYS A 279 10.19 -3.70 -17.75
CA LYS A 279 11.38 -3.73 -18.61
C LYS A 279 12.68 -3.62 -17.82
N GLY A 280 12.61 -3.58 -16.48
CA GLY A 280 13.78 -3.48 -15.61
C GLY A 280 14.31 -2.05 -15.45
N ARG A 281 13.52 -1.02 -15.79
CA ARG A 281 13.90 0.39 -15.70
C ARG A 281 13.34 1.02 -14.42
N LEU A 282 14.15 1.86 -13.78
CA LEU A 282 13.77 2.62 -12.59
C LEU A 282 13.23 4.00 -12.96
N PHE A 283 12.23 4.46 -12.22
CA PHE A 283 11.58 5.75 -12.37
C PHE A 283 11.46 6.42 -11.01
N THR A 284 11.70 7.71 -10.95
CA THR A 284 11.36 8.55 -9.80
C THR A 284 9.84 8.72 -9.69
N ALA A 285 9.37 9.14 -8.51
CA ALA A 285 7.96 9.49 -8.30
C ALA A 285 7.50 10.58 -9.27
N ASP A 286 8.33 11.57 -9.55
CA ASP A 286 8.00 12.68 -10.47
C ASP A 286 7.89 12.23 -11.92
N GLU A 287 8.76 11.32 -12.38
CA GLU A 287 8.60 10.69 -13.70
C GLU A 287 7.30 9.89 -13.79
N CYS A 288 6.94 9.15 -12.73
CA CYS A 288 5.67 8.43 -12.68
C CYS A 288 4.46 9.38 -12.73
N ARG A 289 4.49 10.50 -11.99
CA ARG A 289 3.44 11.53 -12.03
C ARG A 289 3.33 12.19 -13.40
N LYS A 290 4.45 12.48 -14.05
CA LYS A 290 4.48 13.04 -15.42
C LYS A 290 3.89 12.08 -16.44
N GLU A 291 4.24 10.80 -16.37
CA GLU A 291 3.65 9.78 -17.25
C GLU A 291 2.15 9.59 -16.99
N LEU A 292 1.73 9.56 -15.73
CA LEU A 292 0.32 9.48 -15.35
C LEU A 292 -0.48 10.68 -15.87
N ALA A 293 0.04 11.91 -15.73
CA ALA A 293 -0.61 13.10 -16.23
C ALA A 293 -0.74 13.11 -17.77
N ALA A 294 0.15 12.41 -18.48
CA ALA A 294 0.08 12.24 -19.93
C ALA A 294 -0.83 11.07 -20.37
N TYR A 295 -1.23 10.18 -19.45
CA TYR A 295 -2.07 9.03 -19.76
C TYR A 295 -3.50 9.46 -20.07
N ARG A 296 -4.01 9.03 -21.22
CA ARG A 296 -5.40 9.27 -21.61
C ARG A 296 -6.27 8.16 -21.07
N VAL A 297 -7.02 8.46 -20.01
CA VAL A 297 -7.98 7.52 -19.43
C VAL A 297 -9.06 7.18 -20.46
N PRO A 298 -9.23 5.91 -20.84
CA PRO A 298 -10.24 5.54 -21.81
C PRO A 298 -11.65 5.61 -21.19
N GLU A 299 -12.65 5.95 -22.01
CA GLU A 299 -14.05 5.83 -21.61
C GLU A 299 -14.42 4.36 -21.44
N THR A 300 -14.76 3.97 -20.21
CA THR A 300 -15.10 2.59 -19.86
C THR A 300 -16.28 2.58 -18.89
N ARG A 301 -16.95 1.43 -18.77
CA ARG A 301 -18.10 1.26 -17.87
C ARG A 301 -18.08 -0.09 -17.18
N LYS A 302 -18.66 -0.11 -15.99
CA LYS A 302 -18.93 -1.34 -15.23
C LYS A 302 -19.74 -2.33 -16.07
N ARG A 303 -19.42 -3.62 -15.90
CA ARG A 303 -20.12 -4.75 -16.49
C ARG A 303 -20.71 -5.65 -15.43
N GLU A 304 -21.79 -6.33 -15.79
CA GLU A 304 -22.41 -7.35 -14.95
C GLU A 304 -21.60 -8.65 -14.96
N GLU A 305 -21.72 -9.45 -13.91
CA GLU A 305 -20.94 -10.69 -13.75
C GLU A 305 -21.19 -11.72 -14.86
N ASN A 306 -22.39 -11.70 -15.45
CA ASN A 306 -22.81 -12.58 -16.54
C ASN A 306 -22.48 -12.04 -17.94
N ASP A 307 -21.85 -10.87 -18.07
CA ASP A 307 -21.44 -10.31 -19.35
C ASP A 307 -20.49 -11.28 -20.07
N PRO A 308 -20.69 -11.57 -21.38
CA PRO A 308 -19.85 -12.49 -22.14
C PRO A 308 -18.36 -12.18 -22.09
N GLU A 309 -17.99 -10.89 -22.04
CA GLU A 309 -16.61 -10.47 -21.90
C GLU A 309 -16.05 -10.78 -20.52
N VAL A 310 -16.83 -10.58 -19.45
CA VAL A 310 -16.44 -10.94 -18.08
C VAL A 310 -16.19 -12.45 -17.98
N LEU A 311 -17.08 -13.28 -18.53
CA LEU A 311 -16.92 -14.74 -18.55
C LEU A 311 -15.69 -15.17 -19.36
N ARG A 312 -15.44 -14.52 -20.50
CA ARG A 312 -14.25 -14.76 -21.33
C ARG A 312 -12.96 -14.42 -20.57
N VAL A 313 -12.91 -13.25 -19.92
CA VAL A 313 -11.77 -12.81 -19.12
C VAL A 313 -11.55 -13.73 -17.93
N LYS A 314 -12.61 -14.11 -17.20
CA LYS A 314 -12.56 -15.08 -16.10
C LYS A 314 -11.95 -16.41 -16.54
N LYS A 315 -12.36 -16.95 -17.69
CA LYS A 315 -11.79 -18.18 -18.28
C LYS A 315 -10.31 -18.02 -18.64
N ARG A 316 -9.92 -16.85 -19.19
CA ARG A 316 -8.52 -16.53 -19.51
C ARG A 316 -7.66 -16.46 -18.24
N ASN A 317 -8.09 -15.72 -17.22
CA ASN A 317 -7.36 -15.60 -15.95
C ASN A 317 -7.24 -16.96 -15.26
N GLY A 318 -8.31 -17.77 -15.23
CA GLY A 318 -8.28 -19.12 -14.68
C GLY A 318 -7.29 -20.06 -15.38
N ARG A 319 -7.19 -19.99 -16.72
CA ARG A 319 -6.17 -20.73 -17.48
C ARG A 319 -4.74 -20.28 -17.13
N LYS A 320 -4.50 -18.97 -16.98
CA LYS A 320 -3.19 -18.44 -16.57
C LYS A 320 -2.81 -18.97 -15.17
N ASN A 321 -3.76 -18.99 -14.22
CA ASN A 321 -3.55 -19.54 -12.88
C ASN A 321 -3.15 -21.02 -12.90
N LEU A 322 -3.88 -21.84 -13.67
CA LEU A 322 -3.56 -23.26 -13.83
C LEU A 322 -2.17 -23.48 -14.43
N MET A 323 -1.82 -22.72 -15.46
CA MET A 323 -0.51 -22.80 -16.10
C MET A 323 0.62 -22.39 -15.15
N ASN A 324 0.44 -21.32 -14.39
CA ASN A 324 1.40 -20.90 -13.36
C ASN A 324 1.58 -21.98 -12.30
N LYS A 325 0.48 -22.58 -11.80
CA LYS A 325 0.52 -23.69 -10.83
C LYS A 325 1.25 -24.92 -11.40
N ALA A 326 1.06 -25.23 -12.69
CA ALA A 326 1.75 -26.33 -13.36
C ALA A 326 3.25 -26.07 -13.54
N LEU A 327 3.63 -24.86 -13.96
CA LEU A 327 5.03 -24.45 -14.11
C LEU A 327 5.80 -24.61 -12.79
N HIS A 328 5.23 -24.11 -11.69
CA HIS A 328 5.82 -24.25 -10.35
C HIS A 328 5.92 -25.71 -9.88
N LYS A 329 5.00 -26.58 -10.30
CA LYS A 329 5.08 -28.01 -10.01
C LYS A 329 6.26 -28.66 -10.77
N ALA A 330 6.45 -28.29 -12.03
CA ALA A 330 7.54 -28.79 -12.85
C ALA A 330 8.92 -28.31 -12.33
N GLU A 331 9.05 -27.03 -12.00
CA GLU A 331 10.29 -26.47 -11.43
C GLU A 331 10.70 -27.18 -10.13
N ARG A 332 9.73 -27.50 -9.24
CA ARG A 332 9.98 -28.27 -8.02
C ARG A 332 10.44 -29.71 -8.27
N MET A 333 9.95 -30.34 -9.34
CA MET A 333 10.40 -31.69 -9.72
C MET A 333 11.85 -31.66 -10.21
N LEU A 334 12.24 -30.61 -10.93
CA LEU A 334 13.60 -30.43 -11.45
C LEU A 334 14.63 -30.04 -10.38
N HIS A 335 14.22 -29.40 -9.28
CA HIS A 335 15.12 -29.04 -8.16
C HIS A 335 15.23 -30.12 -7.08
N ARG A 336 14.46 -31.21 -7.20
CA ARG A 336 14.53 -32.40 -6.33
C ARG A 336 15.31 -33.57 -6.95
N SER A 337 15.75 -33.43 -8.20
CA SER A 337 16.68 -34.31 -8.91
C SER A 337 18.08 -33.70 -8.90
#